data_AF-A0A3S4UIV8-F1
#
_entry.id   AF-A0A3S4UIV8-F1
#
_cell.length_a   1.000
_cell.length_b   1.000
_cell.length_c   1.000
_cell.angle_alpha   90.00
_cell.angle_beta   90.00
_cell.angle_gamma   90.00
#
_symmetry.space_group_name_H-M   'P 1'
#
loop_
_entity.id
_entity.type
_entity.pdbx_description
1 polymer ?
#
loop_
_entity_poly.entity_id
_entity_poly.type
_entity_poly.pdbx_seq_one_letter_code
_entity_poly.pdbx_strand_id
1 'polypeptide(L)'
;MSKDIKPFPDNSAFTLLRSLTSRDLQSVLRAASETNSIRYSKTFSEIVEFAAKNDLAKLIPPDVQIKSLLDNTVPAALAALDRATKDGSLEQLTHQFKARAWKDLLVEARDGGGDIARKALVSAMDEYKALYDAGPENKVRAGLNLIALSTLARQLEAPVPISIDRLQLATSVMQSLNQVPQAGRGMNFHTSKAEAYIALNDLGAAEREIGKIIRNPATTAENVAGMIRQFGDVWDLKAGGRGEGIVQALRAVLLKKEYDHATLVPDKVRELAYLPTPSDMQLEVILGPDGPRTFQWYKQGLESALSVGAIRIAGSDTRIGTGFIVRGGDIVPEYGDEPCLLTNSHVMSDDPADHDLSRRPNDSPPLYRDEGEVVFEGAEKGVSYKFSSIRSWTVNTLDATILRFEGTAPAAKSLPFAKRLPLADGKQRVYIIGYPGGGELSYSLENNRLLDHDGPPRGEPVDNPYRRLHYEAATEGGSSGSPVFNGHNWQIVALHHAGGKSIPRLNLKPERWAANEGIWIQSICDAGSIN
;
A
#
# COMPACT_ATOMS: atom_id res chain seq x y z
N MET A 1 -4.07 -14.15 -57.42
CA MET A 1 -4.72 -12.99 -56.78
C MET A 1 -3.88 -12.61 -55.57
N SER A 2 -2.98 -11.64 -55.74
CA SER A 2 -2.25 -11.02 -54.63
C SER A 2 -3.27 -10.37 -53.70
N LYS A 3 -3.23 -10.71 -52.41
CA LYS A 3 -3.90 -9.90 -51.39
C LYS A 3 -2.95 -8.75 -51.09
N ASP A 4 -3.27 -7.57 -51.59
CA ASP A 4 -2.59 -6.34 -51.22
C ASP A 4 -2.70 -6.15 -49.70
N ILE A 5 -1.56 -6.25 -49.04
CA ILE A 5 -1.39 -5.89 -47.63
C ILE A 5 -1.44 -4.36 -47.59
N LYS A 6 -2.47 -3.80 -46.98
CA LYS A 6 -2.52 -2.36 -46.71
C LYS A 6 -1.35 -2.02 -45.78
N PRO A 7 -0.41 -1.15 -46.17
CA PRO A 7 0.66 -0.73 -45.29
C PRO A 7 0.08 -0.01 -44.07
N PHE A 8 0.68 -0.28 -42.90
CA PHE A 8 0.42 0.53 -41.71
C PHE A 8 0.81 1.98 -42.04
N PRO A 9 -0.05 2.97 -41.74
CA PRO A 9 0.35 4.36 -41.86
C PRO A 9 1.53 4.59 -40.89
N ASP A 10 2.70 4.95 -41.44
CA ASP A 10 4.03 4.95 -40.78
C ASP A 10 4.07 5.53 -39.35
N ASN A 11 3.16 6.44 -39.01
CA ASN A 11 3.16 7.10 -37.71
C ASN A 11 2.50 6.27 -36.58
N SER A 12 1.63 5.31 -36.86
CA SER A 12 0.95 4.55 -35.79
C SER A 12 1.82 3.43 -35.22
N ALA A 13 2.68 2.80 -36.03
CA ALA A 13 3.64 1.79 -35.57
C ALA A 13 4.73 2.39 -34.67
N PHE A 14 5.26 3.56 -35.02
CA PHE A 14 6.20 4.31 -34.19
C PHE A 14 5.61 4.78 -32.87
N THR A 15 4.32 5.14 -32.86
CA THR A 15 3.61 5.55 -31.64
C THR A 15 3.38 4.35 -30.71
N LEU A 16 3.06 3.18 -31.27
CA LEU A 16 2.94 1.93 -30.51
C LEU A 16 4.30 1.53 -29.90
N LEU A 17 5.39 1.57 -30.67
CA LEU A 17 6.74 1.27 -30.21
C LEU A 17 7.26 2.23 -29.13
N ARG A 18 6.91 3.52 -29.21
CA ARG A 18 7.22 4.51 -28.16
C ARG A 18 6.42 4.33 -26.87
N SER A 19 5.28 3.64 -26.94
CA SER A 19 4.42 3.36 -25.79
C SER A 19 4.77 2.05 -25.07
N LEU A 20 5.58 1.20 -25.70
CA LEU A 20 6.06 -0.05 -25.11
C LEU A 20 7.23 0.25 -24.17
N THR A 21 7.15 -0.27 -22.94
CA THR A 21 8.28 -0.20 -22.01
C THR A 21 9.38 -1.17 -22.44
N SER A 22 10.61 -1.01 -21.93
CA SER A 22 11.72 -1.91 -22.28
C SER A 22 11.47 -3.38 -21.93
N ARG A 23 10.55 -3.65 -20.98
CA ARG A 23 10.10 -5.00 -20.62
C ARG A 23 9.08 -5.55 -21.62
N ASP A 24 8.15 -4.72 -22.10
CA ASP A 24 7.14 -5.14 -23.08
C ASP A 24 7.80 -5.53 -24.41
N LEU A 25 8.82 -4.78 -24.82
CA LEU A 25 9.59 -5.09 -26.02
C LEU A 25 10.42 -6.37 -25.86
N GLN A 26 11.03 -6.59 -24.69
CA GLN A 26 11.73 -7.84 -24.36
C GLN A 26 10.78 -9.05 -24.36
N SER A 27 9.58 -8.93 -23.78
CA SER A 27 8.59 -10.00 -23.75
C SER A 27 8.05 -10.33 -25.14
N VAL A 28 7.85 -9.33 -26.01
CA VAL A 28 7.43 -9.52 -27.41
C VAL A 28 8.53 -10.23 -28.22
N LEU A 29 9.79 -9.83 -28.05
CA LEU A 29 10.93 -10.45 -28.74
C LEU A 29 11.21 -11.88 -28.24
N ARG A 30 11.04 -12.11 -26.93
CA ARG A 30 11.19 -13.44 -26.33
C ARG A 30 10.06 -14.39 -26.76
N ALA A 31 8.82 -13.93 -26.76
CA ALA A 31 7.68 -14.70 -27.28
C ALA A 31 7.84 -15.06 -28.77
N ALA A 32 8.40 -14.14 -29.58
CA ALA A 32 8.72 -14.40 -30.98
C ALA A 32 9.86 -15.41 -31.17
N SER A 33 10.82 -15.47 -30.23
CA SER A 33 11.93 -16.41 -30.28
C SER A 33 11.60 -17.81 -29.76
N GLU A 34 10.57 -17.94 -28.90
CA GLU A 34 10.31 -19.17 -28.13
C GLU A 34 9.17 -20.05 -28.65
N THR A 35 8.41 -19.69 -29.71
CA THR A 35 7.26 -20.52 -30.11
C THR A 35 7.10 -20.83 -31.60
N ASN A 36 7.23 -22.13 -31.89
CA ASN A 36 6.75 -22.78 -33.11
C ASN A 36 5.28 -23.23 -32.99
N SER A 37 4.55 -22.77 -31.97
CA SER A 37 3.23 -23.31 -31.61
C SER A 37 2.41 -22.40 -30.67
N ILE A 38 2.08 -21.18 -31.09
CA ILE A 38 0.97 -20.40 -30.50
C ILE A 38 0.04 -19.92 -31.61
N ARG A 39 -1.27 -20.04 -31.41
CA ARG A 39 -2.29 -19.54 -32.34
C ARG A 39 -2.23 -18.01 -32.43
N TYR A 40 -1.93 -17.52 -33.63
CA TYR A 40 -1.73 -16.11 -33.95
C TYR A 40 -3.02 -15.29 -33.86
N SER A 41 -2.98 -14.16 -33.16
CA SER A 41 -3.90 -13.05 -33.43
C SER A 41 -3.40 -12.30 -34.67
N LYS A 42 -4.33 -11.73 -35.46
CA LYS A 42 -4.01 -11.04 -36.72
C LYS A 42 -2.96 -9.92 -36.53
N THR A 43 -3.03 -9.21 -35.40
CA THR A 43 -2.09 -8.15 -35.01
C THR A 43 -0.67 -8.67 -34.78
N PHE A 44 -0.51 -9.88 -34.24
CA PHE A 44 0.80 -10.47 -33.98
C PHE A 44 1.49 -10.92 -35.28
N SER A 45 0.73 -11.49 -36.22
CA SER A 45 1.24 -11.83 -37.56
C SER A 45 1.68 -10.58 -38.33
N GLU A 46 0.96 -9.46 -38.22
CA GLU A 46 1.32 -8.20 -38.85
C GLU A 46 2.63 -7.60 -38.28
N ILE A 47 2.91 -7.77 -36.98
CA ILE A 47 4.16 -7.35 -36.32
C ILE A 47 5.34 -8.23 -36.75
N VAL A 48 5.13 -9.54 -36.85
CA VAL A 48 6.17 -10.50 -37.30
C VAL A 48 6.49 -10.29 -38.78
N GLU A 49 5.49 -10.03 -39.62
CA GLU A 49 5.69 -9.76 -41.05
C GLU A 49 6.38 -8.40 -41.30
N PHE A 50 6.11 -7.41 -40.45
CA PHE A 50 6.83 -6.14 -40.43
C PHE A 50 8.30 -6.31 -40.01
N ALA A 51 8.57 -7.12 -38.98
CA ALA A 51 9.91 -7.43 -38.50
C ALA A 51 10.74 -8.26 -39.50
N ALA A 52 10.09 -9.10 -40.32
CA ALA A 52 10.76 -9.90 -41.35
C ALA A 52 11.07 -9.11 -42.64
N LYS A 53 10.29 -8.07 -42.95
CA LYS A 53 10.48 -7.20 -44.14
C LYS A 53 11.41 -6.02 -43.91
N ASN A 54 11.74 -5.71 -42.67
CA ASN A 54 12.63 -4.60 -42.34
C ASN A 54 13.87 -5.12 -41.60
N ASP A 55 15.04 -4.59 -41.94
CA ASP A 55 16.30 -4.91 -41.26
C ASP A 55 16.21 -4.38 -39.81
N LEU A 56 15.88 -5.27 -38.87
CA LEU A 56 15.69 -4.96 -37.45
C LEU A 56 16.92 -4.27 -36.85
N ALA A 57 18.12 -4.52 -37.39
CA ALA A 57 19.35 -3.86 -36.94
C ALA A 57 19.36 -2.33 -37.21
N LYS A 58 18.52 -1.84 -38.13
CA LYS A 58 18.35 -0.41 -38.46
C LYS A 58 17.15 0.25 -37.78
N LEU A 59 16.22 -0.54 -37.25
CA LEU A 59 15.01 -0.07 -36.57
C LEU A 59 15.11 -0.15 -35.05
N ILE A 60 16.04 -0.94 -34.53
CA ILE A 60 16.37 -0.96 -33.11
C ILE A 60 17.15 0.32 -32.80
N PRO A 61 16.61 1.19 -31.94
CA PRO A 61 17.34 2.38 -31.49
C PRO A 61 18.69 1.94 -30.88
N PRO A 62 19.83 2.58 -31.21
CA PRO A 62 21.16 2.20 -30.69
C PRO A 62 21.22 2.06 -29.16
N ASP A 63 20.33 2.77 -28.46
CA ASP A 63 20.02 2.73 -27.03
C ASP A 63 19.53 1.36 -26.51
N VAL A 64 18.95 0.52 -27.36
CA VAL A 64 18.53 -0.86 -27.02
C VAL A 64 19.67 -1.86 -27.24
N GLN A 65 20.52 -1.67 -28.27
CA GLN A 65 21.70 -2.52 -28.51
C GLN A 65 22.74 -2.42 -27.38
N ILE A 66 22.89 -1.23 -26.78
CA ILE A 66 23.80 -1.03 -25.64
C ILE A 66 23.20 -1.58 -24.34
N LYS A 67 21.87 -1.54 -24.18
CA LYS A 67 21.22 -2.13 -23.00
C LYS A 67 21.33 -3.66 -22.98
N SER A 68 21.31 -4.34 -24.14
CA SER A 68 21.64 -5.76 -24.23
C SER A 68 23.15 -6.07 -24.05
N LEU A 69 24.03 -5.06 -24.20
CA LEU A 69 25.46 -5.18 -23.93
C LEU A 69 25.79 -5.06 -22.42
N LEU A 70 24.95 -4.37 -21.65
CA LEU A 70 25.05 -4.23 -20.19
C LEU A 70 24.50 -5.45 -19.41
N ASP A 71 23.93 -6.44 -20.09
CA ASP A 71 23.58 -7.73 -19.50
C ASP A 71 24.81 -8.67 -19.41
N ASN A 72 26.03 -8.19 -19.71
CA ASN A 72 27.29 -8.95 -19.64
C ASN A 72 28.42 -8.19 -18.93
N THR A 73 29.34 -8.95 -18.33
CA THR A 73 30.49 -8.56 -17.50
C THR A 73 31.16 -7.21 -17.86
N VAL A 74 31.64 -6.47 -16.84
CA VAL A 74 32.42 -5.20 -16.94
C VAL A 74 33.39 -5.09 -18.13
N PRO A 75 34.18 -6.13 -18.50
CA PRO A 75 35.05 -6.07 -19.68
C PRO A 75 34.33 -5.88 -21.04
N ALA A 76 33.11 -6.41 -21.19
CA ALA A 76 32.32 -6.31 -22.42
C ALA A 76 31.75 -4.90 -22.61
N ALA A 77 31.28 -4.28 -21.52
CA ALA A 77 30.81 -2.89 -21.50
C ALA A 77 31.94 -1.90 -21.85
N LEU A 78 33.15 -2.13 -21.32
CA LEU A 78 34.35 -1.36 -21.69
C LEU A 78 34.71 -1.51 -23.16
N ALA A 79 34.71 -2.74 -23.69
CA ALA A 79 35.01 -2.98 -25.10
C ALA A 79 33.97 -2.34 -26.04
N ALA A 80 32.72 -2.22 -25.60
CA ALA A 80 31.67 -1.50 -26.34
C ALA A 80 31.90 0.02 -26.32
N LEU A 81 32.18 0.61 -25.15
CA LEU A 81 32.48 2.04 -25.02
C LEU A 81 33.76 2.45 -25.77
N ASP A 82 34.81 1.62 -25.71
CA ASP A 82 36.07 1.86 -26.43
C ASP A 82 35.90 1.77 -27.95
N ARG A 83 35.10 0.81 -28.43
CA ARG A 83 34.71 0.72 -29.84
C ARG A 83 33.91 1.95 -30.28
N ALA A 84 32.90 2.34 -29.51
CA ALA A 84 32.09 3.52 -29.79
C ALA A 84 32.91 4.83 -29.78
N THR A 85 33.96 4.88 -28.96
CA THR A 85 34.91 6.01 -28.95
C THR A 85 35.75 6.03 -30.22
N LYS A 86 36.25 4.87 -30.65
CA LYS A 86 37.12 4.74 -31.83
C LYS A 86 36.40 4.94 -33.16
N ASP A 87 35.13 4.56 -33.25
CA ASP A 87 34.32 4.72 -34.46
C ASP A 87 33.53 6.04 -34.52
N GLY A 88 33.67 6.89 -33.49
CA GLY A 88 33.02 8.20 -33.40
C GLY A 88 31.52 8.16 -33.09
N SER A 89 30.91 6.98 -32.94
CA SER A 89 29.49 6.85 -32.61
C SER A 89 29.17 7.37 -31.20
N LEU A 90 30.15 7.34 -30.29
CA LEU A 90 30.00 7.91 -28.96
C LEU A 90 29.74 9.42 -29.03
N GLU A 91 30.38 10.17 -29.93
CA GLU A 91 30.23 11.62 -30.04
C GLU A 91 28.79 12.04 -30.39
N GLN A 92 28.06 11.17 -31.09
CA GLN A 92 26.67 11.39 -31.50
C GLN A 92 25.66 11.20 -30.35
N LEU A 93 26.08 10.64 -29.21
CA LEU A 93 25.24 10.46 -28.04
C LEU A 93 25.16 11.74 -27.19
N THR A 94 23.99 11.96 -26.57
CA THR A 94 23.82 13.08 -25.63
C THR A 94 24.72 12.89 -24.40
N HIS A 95 25.20 14.00 -23.83
CA HIS A 95 25.95 14.00 -22.57
C HIS A 95 25.21 13.28 -21.43
N GLN A 96 23.87 13.34 -21.40
CA GLN A 96 23.05 12.65 -20.39
C GLN A 96 23.21 11.12 -20.45
N PHE A 97 23.27 10.55 -21.65
CA PHE A 97 23.46 9.11 -21.83
C PHE A 97 24.87 8.69 -21.47
N LYS A 98 25.89 9.44 -21.91
CA LYS A 98 27.29 9.19 -21.58
C LYS A 98 27.54 9.23 -20.07
N ALA A 99 27.07 10.29 -19.41
CA ALA A 99 27.19 10.48 -17.97
C ALA A 99 26.59 9.30 -17.17
N ARG A 100 25.46 8.76 -17.65
CA ARG A 100 24.81 7.61 -17.01
C ARG A 100 25.58 6.31 -17.24
N ALA A 101 26.00 6.03 -18.48
CA ALA A 101 26.74 4.81 -18.81
C ALA A 101 28.06 4.71 -18.02
N TRP A 102 28.82 5.81 -17.94
CA TRP A 102 30.04 5.86 -17.15
C TRP A 102 29.80 5.69 -15.65
N LYS A 103 28.70 6.25 -15.12
CA LYS A 103 28.32 6.08 -13.71
C LYS A 103 27.92 4.64 -13.38
N ASP A 104 27.16 4.00 -14.26
CA ASP A 104 26.74 2.60 -14.06
C ASP A 104 27.96 1.67 -14.11
N LEU A 105 28.87 1.88 -15.05
CA LEU A 105 30.15 1.16 -15.13
C LEU A 105 31.04 1.37 -13.90
N LEU A 106 31.09 2.59 -13.36
CA LEU A 106 31.81 2.90 -12.12
C LEU A 106 31.27 2.08 -10.95
N VAL A 107 29.95 2.02 -10.79
CA VAL A 107 29.29 1.25 -9.72
C VAL A 107 29.63 -0.24 -9.81
N GLU A 108 29.69 -0.80 -11.01
CA GLU A 108 30.03 -2.21 -11.22
C GLU A 108 31.53 -2.50 -11.03
N ALA A 109 32.41 -1.56 -11.41
CA ALA A 109 33.85 -1.75 -11.38
C ALA A 109 34.51 -1.42 -10.03
N ARG A 110 33.80 -0.75 -9.10
CA ARG A 110 34.37 -0.22 -7.85
C ARG A 110 34.91 -1.30 -6.90
N ASP A 111 34.25 -2.45 -6.83
CA ASP A 111 34.63 -3.56 -5.92
C ASP A 111 35.81 -4.39 -6.47
N GLY A 112 36.10 -4.25 -7.77
CA GLY A 112 37.19 -4.95 -8.46
C GLY A 112 38.53 -4.22 -8.45
N GLY A 113 38.57 -2.99 -7.90
CA GLY A 113 39.78 -2.17 -7.68
C GLY A 113 40.69 -1.97 -8.91
N GLY A 114 40.67 -0.79 -9.54
CA GLY A 114 41.66 -0.51 -10.59
C GLY A 114 41.44 0.75 -11.43
N ASP A 115 42.33 0.94 -12.40
CA ASP A 115 42.36 2.04 -13.37
C ASP A 115 41.03 2.21 -14.14
N ILE A 116 40.25 1.13 -14.26
CA ILE A 116 38.92 1.10 -14.88
C ILE A 116 37.92 1.96 -14.10
N ALA A 117 37.81 1.76 -12.77
CA ALA A 117 36.91 2.55 -11.94
C ALA A 117 37.32 4.01 -11.94
N ARG A 118 38.63 4.30 -11.90
CA ARG A 118 39.16 5.66 -12.00
C ARG A 118 38.82 6.33 -13.33
N LYS A 119 38.97 5.61 -14.45
CA LYS A 119 38.59 6.11 -15.79
C LYS A 119 37.10 6.38 -15.87
N ALA A 120 36.26 5.44 -15.41
CA ALA A 120 34.81 5.59 -15.42
C ALA A 120 34.35 6.78 -14.55
N LEU A 121 34.96 6.98 -13.39
CA LEU A 121 34.71 8.12 -12.53
C LEU A 121 35.05 9.45 -13.21
N VAL A 122 36.26 9.59 -13.77
CA VAL A 122 36.67 10.82 -14.46
C VAL A 122 35.73 11.13 -15.62
N SER A 123 35.46 10.14 -16.47
CA SER A 123 34.54 10.32 -17.61
C SER A 123 33.11 10.63 -17.18
N ALA A 124 32.60 10.02 -16.10
CA ALA A 124 31.28 10.39 -15.57
C ALA A 124 31.25 11.84 -15.07
N MET A 125 32.29 12.28 -14.36
CA MET A 125 32.37 13.64 -13.82
C MET A 125 32.45 14.69 -14.93
N ASP A 126 33.23 14.46 -15.98
CA ASP A 126 33.34 15.37 -17.12
C ASP A 126 31.99 15.55 -17.85
N GLU A 127 31.28 14.44 -18.08
CA GLU A 127 29.96 14.45 -18.72
C GLU A 127 28.90 15.15 -17.87
N TYR A 128 28.88 14.92 -16.54
CA TYR A 128 27.99 15.66 -15.65
C TYR A 128 28.39 17.14 -15.53
N LYS A 129 29.67 17.50 -15.65
CA LYS A 129 30.09 18.90 -15.67
C LYS A 129 29.59 19.61 -16.92
N ALA A 130 29.73 18.98 -18.08
CA ALA A 130 29.18 19.49 -19.34
C ALA A 130 27.65 19.71 -19.24
N LEU A 131 26.92 18.77 -18.65
CA LEU A 131 25.48 18.92 -18.39
C LEU A 131 25.15 20.05 -17.43
N TYR A 132 25.96 20.24 -16.38
CA TYR A 132 25.78 21.32 -15.42
C TYR A 132 25.95 22.71 -16.07
N ASP A 133 26.91 22.83 -16.98
CA ASP A 133 27.21 24.08 -17.68
C ASP A 133 26.22 24.37 -18.83
N ALA A 134 25.60 23.34 -19.40
CA ALA A 134 24.73 23.45 -20.57
C ALA A 134 23.41 24.23 -20.34
N GLY A 135 22.93 24.35 -19.10
CA GLY A 135 21.73 25.15 -18.82
C GLY A 135 21.02 24.85 -17.50
N PRO A 136 20.11 25.74 -17.05
CA PRO A 136 19.45 25.68 -15.75
C PRO A 136 18.62 24.40 -15.53
N GLU A 137 18.07 23.81 -16.60
CA GLU A 137 17.25 22.59 -16.53
C GLU A 137 18.04 21.37 -16.03
N ASN A 138 19.34 21.32 -16.32
CA ASN A 138 20.20 20.19 -15.96
C ASN A 138 20.98 20.41 -14.65
N LYS A 139 21.07 21.66 -14.15
CA LYS A 139 21.91 22.05 -13.00
C LYS A 139 21.63 21.26 -11.74
N VAL A 140 20.35 21.02 -11.42
CA VAL A 140 19.97 20.30 -10.19
C VAL A 140 20.49 18.86 -10.23
N ARG A 141 20.15 18.11 -11.28
CA ARG A 141 20.51 16.69 -11.36
C ARG A 141 21.99 16.48 -11.62
N ALA A 142 22.60 17.28 -12.49
CA ALA A 142 24.03 17.23 -12.75
C ALA A 142 24.84 17.63 -11.50
N GLY A 143 24.43 18.69 -10.80
CA GLY A 143 25.08 19.14 -9.57
C GLY A 143 25.06 18.09 -8.47
N LEU A 144 23.92 17.42 -8.26
CA LEU A 144 23.83 16.33 -7.27
C LEU A 144 24.70 15.13 -7.64
N ASN A 145 24.76 14.75 -8.91
CA ASN A 145 25.63 13.65 -9.36
C ASN A 145 27.12 14.02 -9.25
N LEU A 146 27.50 15.28 -9.52
CA LEU A 146 28.86 15.76 -9.30
C LEU A 146 29.25 15.65 -7.82
N ILE A 147 28.38 16.04 -6.90
CA ILE A 147 28.64 15.89 -5.45
C ILE A 147 28.78 14.42 -5.08
N ALA A 148 27.86 13.56 -5.54
CA ALA A 148 27.88 12.14 -5.24
C ALA A 148 29.16 11.47 -5.76
N LEU A 149 29.52 11.71 -7.02
CA LEU A 149 30.75 11.20 -7.62
C LEU A 149 32.00 11.73 -6.93
N SER A 150 32.02 13.00 -6.51
CA SER A 150 33.15 13.55 -5.74
C SER A 150 33.30 12.90 -4.36
N THR A 151 32.19 12.44 -3.77
CA THR A 151 32.19 11.71 -2.50
C THR A 151 32.78 10.31 -2.71
N LEU A 152 32.33 9.62 -3.75
CA LEU A 152 32.84 8.30 -4.14
C LEU A 152 34.32 8.33 -4.57
N ALA A 153 34.75 9.39 -5.26
CA ALA A 153 36.14 9.60 -5.65
C ALA A 153 37.10 9.62 -4.47
N ARG A 154 36.70 10.26 -3.36
CA ARG A 154 37.49 10.29 -2.12
C ARG A 154 37.61 8.91 -1.48
N GLN A 155 36.58 8.08 -1.58
CA GLN A 155 36.60 6.71 -1.05
C GLN A 155 37.49 5.78 -1.89
N LEU A 156 37.57 6.02 -3.20
CA LEU A 156 38.40 5.24 -4.13
C LEU A 156 39.83 5.76 -4.28
N GLU A 157 40.24 6.76 -3.49
CA GLU A 157 41.53 7.49 -3.62
C GLU A 157 41.82 7.95 -5.06
N ALA A 158 40.77 8.23 -5.82
CA ALA A 158 40.89 8.64 -7.21
C ALA A 158 41.10 10.17 -7.29
N PRO A 159 41.93 10.64 -8.25
CA PRO A 159 42.05 12.08 -8.50
C PRO A 159 40.68 12.62 -8.91
N VAL A 160 40.23 13.64 -8.19
CA VAL A 160 39.01 14.37 -8.54
C VAL A 160 39.38 15.40 -9.61
N PRO A 161 38.93 15.25 -10.87
CA PRO A 161 39.33 16.14 -11.97
C PRO A 161 38.81 17.57 -11.78
N ILE A 162 37.85 17.79 -10.88
CA ILE A 162 37.14 19.05 -10.67
C ILE A 162 37.06 19.36 -9.18
N SER A 163 37.47 20.56 -8.76
CA SER A 163 37.23 21.04 -7.40
C SER A 163 35.75 21.34 -7.21
N ILE A 164 35.10 20.61 -6.29
CA ILE A 164 33.68 20.78 -5.95
C ILE A 164 33.58 21.21 -4.49
N ASP A 165 33.12 22.44 -4.26
CA ASP A 165 32.63 22.86 -2.95
C ASP A 165 31.25 22.23 -2.73
N ARG A 166 31.26 21.13 -1.99
CA ARG A 166 30.06 20.34 -1.67
C ARG A 166 28.98 21.19 -1.00
N LEU A 167 29.33 22.03 -0.04
CA LEU A 167 28.34 22.78 0.74
C LEU A 167 27.72 23.89 -0.11
N GLN A 168 28.55 24.62 -0.86
CA GLN A 168 28.09 25.67 -1.76
C GLN A 168 27.19 25.12 -2.87
N LEU A 169 27.61 24.03 -3.52
CA LEU A 169 26.84 23.42 -4.61
C LEU A 169 25.53 22.81 -4.10
N ALA A 170 25.53 22.09 -2.97
CA ALA A 170 24.30 21.55 -2.37
C ALA A 170 23.32 22.65 -1.97
N THR A 171 23.82 23.76 -1.40
CA THR A 171 22.99 24.91 -1.02
C THR A 171 22.38 25.58 -2.26
N SER A 172 23.15 25.75 -3.32
CA SER A 172 22.67 26.29 -4.60
C SER A 172 21.57 25.41 -5.21
N VAL A 173 21.77 24.08 -5.22
CA VAL A 173 20.75 23.13 -5.67
C VAL A 173 19.48 23.23 -4.82
N MET A 174 19.60 23.33 -3.50
CA MET A 174 18.45 23.47 -2.60
C MET A 174 17.68 24.77 -2.84
N GLN A 175 18.38 25.88 -3.13
CA GLN A 175 17.74 27.15 -3.51
C GLN A 175 16.94 27.00 -4.80
N SER A 176 17.52 26.38 -5.83
CA SER A 176 16.81 26.11 -7.09
C SER A 176 15.59 25.22 -6.90
N LEU A 177 15.68 24.17 -6.07
CA LEU A 177 14.54 23.33 -5.72
C LEU A 177 13.46 24.14 -4.98
N ASN A 178 13.82 25.00 -4.03
CA ASN A 178 12.83 25.77 -3.28
C ASN A 178 12.03 26.77 -4.15
N GLN A 179 12.56 27.16 -5.30
CA GLN A 179 11.85 28.00 -6.29
C GLN A 179 10.82 27.22 -7.13
N VAL A 180 10.85 25.88 -7.12
CA VAL A 180 9.88 25.06 -7.87
C VAL A 180 8.47 25.22 -7.25
N PRO A 181 7.46 25.67 -8.02
CA PRO A 181 6.09 25.82 -7.55
C PRO A 181 5.49 24.50 -7.08
N GLN A 182 4.55 24.54 -6.13
CA GLN A 182 3.96 23.33 -5.56
C GLN A 182 3.35 22.39 -6.61
N ALA A 183 2.71 22.93 -7.65
CA ALA A 183 2.15 22.16 -8.75
C ALA A 183 3.20 21.39 -9.59
N GLY A 184 4.47 21.81 -9.56
CA GLY A 184 5.58 21.17 -10.26
C GLY A 184 6.37 20.16 -9.41
N ARG A 185 5.99 19.94 -8.14
CA ARG A 185 6.71 19.07 -7.20
C ARG A 185 6.31 17.60 -7.36
N GLY A 186 6.78 16.99 -8.44
CA GLY A 186 6.62 15.55 -8.71
C GLY A 186 7.67 14.67 -8.04
N MET A 187 7.72 13.38 -8.43
CA MET A 187 8.68 12.40 -7.89
C MET A 187 10.14 12.87 -8.03
N ASN A 188 10.54 13.34 -9.21
CA ASN A 188 11.91 13.81 -9.48
C ASN A 188 12.33 14.96 -8.54
N PHE A 189 11.39 15.85 -8.20
CA PHE A 189 11.63 16.93 -7.25
C PHE A 189 11.98 16.38 -5.86
N HIS A 190 11.18 15.44 -5.35
CA HIS A 190 11.41 14.84 -4.04
C HIS A 190 12.69 14.01 -4.00
N THR A 191 13.02 13.29 -5.09
CA THR A 191 14.26 12.53 -5.20
C THR A 191 15.47 13.46 -5.16
N SER A 192 15.47 14.52 -5.96
CA SER A 192 16.55 15.52 -5.96
C SER A 192 16.67 16.25 -4.62
N LYS A 193 15.54 16.50 -3.94
CA LYS A 193 15.54 17.12 -2.61
C LYS A 193 16.12 16.20 -1.53
N ALA A 194 15.83 14.90 -1.59
CA ALA A 194 16.44 13.90 -0.72
C ALA A 194 17.95 13.82 -0.92
N GLU A 195 18.41 13.77 -2.19
CA GLU A 195 19.85 13.78 -2.52
C GLU A 195 20.54 15.06 -2.04
N ALA A 196 19.88 16.22 -2.15
CA ALA A 196 20.42 17.47 -1.64
C ALA A 196 20.57 17.45 -0.10
N TYR A 197 19.64 16.84 0.64
CA TYR A 197 19.78 16.67 2.08
C TYR A 197 20.90 15.70 2.46
N ILE A 198 21.10 14.62 1.70
CA ILE A 198 22.26 13.72 1.86
C ILE A 198 23.56 14.49 1.62
N ALA A 199 23.60 15.31 0.57
CA ALA A 199 24.73 16.19 0.29
C ALA A 199 25.01 17.16 1.46
N LEU A 200 23.99 17.62 2.17
CA LEU A 200 24.09 18.49 3.36
C LEU A 200 24.31 17.72 4.67
N ASN A 201 24.43 16.39 4.64
CA ASN A 201 24.56 15.52 5.80
C ASN A 201 23.35 15.59 6.77
N ASP A 202 22.16 15.95 6.26
CA ASP A 202 20.89 15.92 7.00
C ASP A 202 20.07 14.68 6.60
N LEU A 203 20.49 13.52 7.11
CA LEU A 203 19.84 12.24 6.80
C LEU A 203 18.38 12.19 7.27
N GLY A 204 18.02 12.93 8.32
CA GLY A 204 16.64 12.99 8.82
C GLY A 204 15.71 13.73 7.87
N ALA A 205 16.17 14.80 7.23
CA ALA A 205 15.40 15.46 6.17
C ALA A 205 15.33 14.63 4.89
N ALA A 206 16.41 13.90 4.55
CA ALA A 206 16.42 12.97 3.43
C ALA A 206 15.36 11.87 3.59
N GLU A 207 15.29 11.23 4.76
CA GLU A 207 14.29 10.21 5.12
C GLU A 207 12.86 10.70 4.90
N ARG A 208 12.55 11.93 5.33
CA ARG A 208 11.22 12.53 5.18
C ARG A 208 10.83 12.70 3.70
N GLU A 209 11.77 13.11 2.85
CA GLU A 209 11.52 13.24 1.40
C GLU A 209 11.41 11.86 0.73
N ILE A 210 12.25 10.90 1.10
CA ILE A 210 12.19 9.51 0.61
C ILE A 210 10.84 8.86 0.97
N GLY A 211 10.35 9.09 2.19
CA GLY A 211 9.03 8.63 2.61
C GLY A 211 7.89 9.18 1.75
N LYS A 212 7.98 10.42 1.25
CA LYS A 212 6.97 10.98 0.33
C LYS A 212 6.96 10.26 -1.02
N ILE A 213 8.12 9.84 -1.50
CA ILE A 213 8.26 9.10 -2.76
C ILE A 213 7.70 7.68 -2.61
N ILE A 214 8.10 6.97 -1.55
CA ILE A 214 7.66 5.59 -1.29
C ILE A 214 6.14 5.51 -1.11
N ARG A 215 5.54 6.48 -0.41
CA ARG A 215 4.09 6.55 -0.16
C ARG A 215 3.28 6.99 -1.39
N ASN A 216 3.92 7.41 -2.48
CA ASN A 216 3.22 7.75 -3.71
C ASN A 216 2.81 6.45 -4.44
N PRO A 217 1.49 6.21 -4.69
CA PRO A 217 1.02 5.02 -5.39
C PRO A 217 1.61 4.85 -6.79
N ALA A 218 1.98 5.96 -7.45
CA ALA A 218 2.59 5.94 -8.78
C ALA A 218 4.06 5.49 -8.80
N THR A 219 4.69 5.32 -7.63
CA THR A 219 6.09 4.88 -7.54
C THR A 219 6.19 3.40 -7.90
N THR A 220 6.90 3.07 -8.97
CA THR A 220 7.06 1.69 -9.44
C THR A 220 8.24 0.97 -8.78
N ALA A 221 8.32 -0.34 -8.92
CA ALA A 221 9.48 -1.12 -8.48
C ALA A 221 10.78 -0.62 -9.15
N GLU A 222 10.72 -0.23 -10.42
CA GLU A 222 11.86 0.33 -11.15
C GLU A 222 12.33 1.67 -10.56
N ASN A 223 11.41 2.51 -10.08
CA ASN A 223 11.76 3.75 -9.41
C ASN A 223 12.50 3.47 -8.09
N VAL A 224 12.01 2.52 -7.30
CA VAL A 224 12.63 2.14 -6.01
C VAL A 224 14.00 1.49 -6.24
N ALA A 225 14.13 0.60 -7.23
CA ALA A 225 15.41 0.01 -7.60
C ALA A 225 16.43 1.07 -8.05
N GLY A 226 15.99 2.10 -8.79
CA GLY A 226 16.81 3.25 -9.13
C GLY A 226 17.30 4.04 -7.91
N MET A 227 16.43 4.23 -6.91
CA MET A 227 16.78 4.90 -5.66
C MET A 227 17.78 4.09 -4.83
N ILE A 228 17.62 2.76 -4.76
CA ILE A 228 18.57 1.87 -4.08
C ILE A 228 19.95 2.00 -4.70
N ARG A 229 20.06 1.99 -6.03
CA ARG A 229 21.35 2.19 -6.70
C ARG A 229 21.93 3.57 -6.43
N GLN A 230 21.12 4.63 -6.58
CA GLN A 230 21.61 6.00 -6.37
C GLN A 230 22.07 6.23 -4.92
N PHE A 231 21.26 5.88 -3.93
CA PHE A 231 21.59 6.11 -2.52
C PHE A 231 22.60 5.10 -1.95
N GLY A 232 22.48 3.83 -2.35
CA GLY A 232 23.31 2.75 -1.84
C GLY A 232 24.66 2.65 -2.55
N ASP A 233 24.70 2.74 -3.88
CA ASP A 233 25.90 2.46 -4.66
C ASP A 233 26.65 3.74 -5.08
N VAL A 234 25.95 4.86 -5.27
CA VAL A 234 26.59 6.13 -5.68
C VAL A 234 26.88 7.03 -4.49
N TRP A 235 25.90 7.21 -3.59
CA TRP A 235 26.09 7.97 -2.33
C TRP A 235 26.74 7.14 -1.20
N ASP A 236 26.93 5.85 -1.43
CA ASP A 236 27.56 4.90 -0.51
C ASP A 236 26.98 4.90 0.92
N LEU A 237 25.66 5.06 1.04
CA LEU A 237 25.00 5.09 2.34
C LEU A 237 25.09 3.75 3.11
N LYS A 238 25.58 2.68 2.47
CA LYS A 238 25.79 1.35 3.07
C LYS A 238 26.88 1.33 4.14
N ALA A 239 27.74 2.35 4.21
CA ALA A 239 28.89 2.39 5.12
C ALA A 239 28.59 2.97 6.52
N GLY A 240 27.34 3.35 6.84
CA GLY A 240 27.00 3.95 8.14
C GLY A 240 25.59 3.64 8.65
N GLY A 241 25.42 3.46 9.96
CA GLY A 241 24.21 2.86 10.55
C GLY A 241 22.87 3.56 10.21
N ARG A 242 22.85 4.89 10.04
CA ARG A 242 21.62 5.60 9.63
C ARG A 242 21.39 5.58 8.11
N GLY A 243 22.45 5.69 7.31
CA GLY A 243 22.36 5.61 5.85
C GLY A 243 21.99 4.20 5.37
N GLU A 244 22.51 3.18 6.04
CA GLU A 244 22.23 1.78 5.75
C GLU A 244 20.75 1.47 5.95
N GLY A 245 20.15 1.99 7.03
CA GLY A 245 18.71 1.87 7.30
C GLY A 245 17.83 2.42 6.16
N ILE A 246 18.22 3.54 5.55
CA ILE A 246 17.51 4.11 4.38
C ILE A 246 17.53 3.13 3.20
N VAL A 247 18.68 2.54 2.91
CA VAL A 247 18.85 1.59 1.79
C VAL A 247 18.08 0.30 2.05
N GLN A 248 18.13 -0.24 3.28
CA GLN A 248 17.40 -1.46 3.65
C GLN A 248 15.90 -1.28 3.55
N ALA A 249 15.39 -0.12 3.96
CA ALA A 249 13.97 0.12 3.91
C ALA A 249 13.46 0.34 2.48
N LEU A 250 14.25 0.95 1.60
CA LEU A 250 13.98 0.96 0.16
C LEU A 250 13.96 -0.46 -0.43
N ARG A 251 14.86 -1.35 -0.01
CA ARG A 251 14.86 -2.77 -0.42
C ARG A 251 13.60 -3.50 0.05
N ALA A 252 13.14 -3.27 1.28
CA ALA A 252 11.89 -3.84 1.78
C ALA A 252 10.66 -3.33 0.99
N VAL A 253 10.63 -2.06 0.61
CA VAL A 253 9.59 -1.50 -0.28
C VAL A 253 9.65 -2.13 -1.67
N LEU A 254 10.86 -2.34 -2.22
CA LEU A 254 11.03 -3.01 -3.50
C LEU A 254 10.44 -4.42 -3.47
N LEU A 255 10.75 -5.20 -2.43
CA LEU A 255 10.19 -6.53 -2.23
C LEU A 255 8.67 -6.51 -2.17
N LYS A 256 8.09 -5.60 -1.37
CA LYS A 256 6.63 -5.47 -1.28
C LYS A 256 5.98 -5.17 -2.63
N LYS A 257 6.61 -4.35 -3.48
CA LYS A 257 6.12 -4.02 -4.82
C LYS A 257 6.32 -5.15 -5.84
N GLU A 258 7.35 -5.97 -5.68
CA GLU A 258 7.58 -7.16 -6.51
C GLU A 258 6.72 -8.36 -6.08
N TYR A 259 6.23 -8.41 -4.84
CA TYR A 259 5.28 -9.44 -4.39
C TYR A 259 3.87 -9.30 -5.00
N ASP A 260 3.43 -8.08 -5.34
CA ASP A 260 2.17 -7.84 -6.10
C ASP A 260 2.29 -8.25 -7.59
N HIS A 261 3.51 -8.47 -8.09
CA HIS A 261 3.80 -8.89 -9.46
C HIS A 261 4.80 -10.05 -9.45
N ALA A 262 4.31 -11.27 -9.22
CA ALA A 262 5.08 -12.50 -9.12
C ALA A 262 6.23 -12.63 -10.15
N THR A 263 7.46 -12.23 -9.78
CA THR A 263 8.72 -12.77 -10.32
C THR A 263 9.88 -12.39 -9.39
N LEU A 264 10.15 -13.19 -8.35
CA LEU A 264 11.40 -13.06 -7.59
C LEU A 264 12.49 -13.93 -8.21
N VAL A 265 13.63 -13.33 -8.56
CA VAL A 265 14.80 -14.05 -9.05
C VAL A 265 15.53 -14.70 -7.85
N PRO A 266 15.84 -16.01 -7.90
CA PRO A 266 16.36 -16.79 -6.75
C PRO A 266 17.62 -16.22 -6.07
N ASP A 267 18.47 -15.51 -6.80
CA ASP A 267 19.73 -14.97 -6.26
C ASP A 267 19.50 -13.78 -5.32
N LYS A 268 18.44 -12.98 -5.53
CA LYS A 268 18.06 -11.84 -4.67
C LYS A 268 17.57 -12.31 -3.29
N VAL A 269 16.87 -13.45 -3.25
CA VAL A 269 16.36 -14.07 -2.01
C VAL A 269 17.51 -14.56 -1.14
N ARG A 270 18.59 -15.04 -1.78
CA ARG A 270 19.77 -15.56 -1.08
C ARG A 270 20.58 -14.43 -0.44
N GLU A 271 20.71 -13.28 -1.10
CA GLU A 271 21.35 -12.07 -0.54
C GLU A 271 20.61 -11.51 0.70
N LEU A 272 19.28 -11.58 0.71
CA LEU A 272 18.44 -11.06 1.80
C LEU A 272 18.44 -11.96 3.04
N ALA A 273 18.73 -13.25 2.89
CA ALA A 273 18.75 -14.21 4.00
C ALA A 273 19.98 -14.06 4.92
N TYR A 274 21.03 -13.35 4.49
CA TYR A 274 22.29 -13.21 5.22
C TYR A 274 22.56 -11.80 5.77
N LEU A 275 21.62 -10.85 5.61
CA LEU A 275 21.78 -9.49 6.12
C LEU A 275 21.24 -9.38 7.55
N PRO A 276 21.91 -8.61 8.43
CA PRO A 276 21.43 -8.35 9.78
C PRO A 276 20.07 -7.64 9.72
N THR A 277 19.15 -8.08 10.58
CA THR A 277 17.81 -7.51 10.70
C THR A 277 17.91 -6.02 11.11
N PRO A 278 17.29 -5.09 10.36
CA PRO A 278 17.26 -3.68 10.76
C PRO A 278 16.61 -3.53 12.14
N SER A 279 17.01 -2.50 12.90
CA SER A 279 16.38 -2.22 14.19
C SER A 279 14.91 -1.84 14.04
N ASP A 280 14.06 -2.25 14.99
CA ASP A 280 12.61 -2.02 14.97
C ASP A 280 12.24 -0.54 14.80
N MET A 281 13.02 0.38 15.39
CA MET A 281 12.86 1.83 15.22
C MET A 281 13.05 2.33 13.77
N GLN A 282 13.88 1.67 12.96
CA GLN A 282 14.11 2.06 11.56
C GLN A 282 13.05 1.47 10.62
N LEU A 283 12.49 0.31 10.97
CA LEU A 283 11.39 -0.33 10.24
C LEU A 283 10.07 0.46 10.44
N GLU A 284 9.81 0.97 11.65
CA GLU A 284 8.63 1.80 11.97
C GLU A 284 8.52 3.06 11.12
N VAL A 285 9.63 3.69 10.73
CA VAL A 285 9.62 4.95 9.95
C VAL A 285 9.25 4.73 8.48
N ILE A 286 9.46 3.51 7.94
CA ILE A 286 9.46 3.28 6.48
C ILE A 286 8.45 2.21 6.03
N LEU A 287 7.98 1.29 6.88
CA LEU A 287 7.27 0.08 6.40
C LEU A 287 5.81 -0.11 6.85
N GLY A 288 5.26 0.73 7.72
CA GLY A 288 3.83 0.71 8.03
C GLY A 288 3.01 1.71 7.18
N PRO A 289 1.87 1.34 6.57
CA PRO A 289 0.84 2.33 6.22
C PRO A 289 0.20 2.93 7.48
N ASP A 290 0.39 2.27 8.63
CA ASP A 290 -0.16 2.61 9.93
C ASP A 290 0.97 3.22 10.78
N GLY A 291 0.84 4.52 11.09
CA GLY A 291 1.72 5.20 12.04
C GLY A 291 1.43 4.76 13.48
N PRO A 292 2.32 5.10 14.44
CA PRO A 292 2.12 4.73 15.84
C PRO A 292 0.79 5.29 16.37
N ARG A 293 0.08 4.47 17.17
CA ARG A 293 -1.11 4.92 17.90
C ARG A 293 -0.69 5.53 19.23
N THR A 294 -1.35 6.61 19.62
CA THR A 294 -1.02 7.29 20.87
C THR A 294 -1.47 6.46 22.07
N PHE A 295 -0.81 6.63 23.21
CA PHE A 295 -1.24 6.04 24.48
C PHE A 295 -2.72 6.35 24.79
N GLN A 296 -3.15 7.58 24.54
CA GLN A 296 -4.55 7.98 24.74
C GLN A 296 -5.52 7.24 23.82
N TRP A 297 -5.15 7.03 22.56
CA TRP A 297 -5.94 6.24 21.63
C TRP A 297 -6.06 4.78 22.11
N TYR A 298 -4.96 4.20 22.59
CA TYR A 298 -4.99 2.82 23.10
C TYR A 298 -5.83 2.72 24.38
N LYS A 299 -5.66 3.67 25.30
CA LYS A 299 -6.46 3.76 26.53
C LYS A 299 -7.95 3.87 26.25
N GLN A 300 -8.36 4.67 25.26
CA GLN A 300 -9.76 4.75 24.83
C GLN A 300 -10.28 3.40 24.32
N GLY A 301 -9.48 2.65 23.56
CA GLY A 301 -9.85 1.30 23.13
C GLY A 301 -10.09 0.36 24.31
N LEU A 302 -9.19 0.39 25.31
CA LEU A 302 -9.35 -0.39 26.54
C LEU A 302 -10.60 0.01 27.33
N GLU A 303 -10.87 1.31 27.45
CA GLU A 303 -12.08 1.83 28.11
C GLU A 303 -13.36 1.41 27.37
N SER A 304 -13.34 1.41 26.03
CA SER A 304 -14.47 0.96 25.22
C SER A 304 -14.77 -0.53 25.41
N ALA A 305 -13.75 -1.36 25.62
CA ALA A 305 -13.91 -2.79 25.79
C ALA A 305 -14.66 -3.18 27.08
N LEU A 306 -14.66 -2.30 28.09
CA LEU A 306 -15.44 -2.48 29.32
C LEU A 306 -16.95 -2.56 29.04
N SER A 307 -17.39 -1.96 27.93
CA SER A 307 -18.78 -1.90 27.51
C SER A 307 -19.13 -2.95 26.46
N VAL A 308 -18.22 -3.87 26.14
CA VAL A 308 -18.43 -4.99 25.22
C VAL A 308 -18.56 -6.27 26.03
N GLY A 309 -19.62 -7.03 25.79
CA GLY A 309 -19.96 -8.22 26.57
C GLY A 309 -20.24 -9.43 25.69
N ALA A 310 -19.97 -10.60 26.25
CA ALA A 310 -20.27 -11.87 25.62
C ALA A 310 -21.72 -12.24 25.92
N ILE A 311 -22.49 -12.54 24.87
CA ILE A 311 -23.84 -13.06 25.00
C ILE A 311 -23.74 -14.58 25.06
N ARG A 312 -24.40 -15.17 26.05
CA ARG A 312 -24.39 -16.61 26.31
C ARG A 312 -25.75 -17.12 26.72
N ILE A 313 -25.92 -18.43 26.63
CA ILE A 313 -27.10 -19.12 27.15
C ILE A 313 -27.12 -18.98 28.67
N ALA A 314 -28.24 -18.57 29.24
CA ALA A 314 -28.40 -18.34 30.67
C ALA A 314 -28.03 -19.59 31.48
N GLY A 315 -27.11 -19.44 32.44
CA GLY A 315 -26.63 -20.55 33.26
C GLY A 315 -25.64 -21.50 32.56
N SER A 316 -25.17 -21.16 31.36
CA SER A 316 -24.15 -21.90 30.62
C SER A 316 -22.96 -21.01 30.27
N ASP A 317 -21.80 -21.62 30.01
CA ASP A 317 -20.63 -20.92 29.47
C ASP A 317 -20.62 -20.88 27.93
N THR A 318 -21.64 -21.45 27.27
CA THR A 318 -21.80 -21.41 25.81
C THR A 318 -22.10 -20.00 25.34
N ARG A 319 -21.10 -19.34 24.74
CA ARG A 319 -21.23 -18.03 24.11
C ARG A 319 -21.76 -18.18 22.69
N ILE A 320 -22.69 -17.30 22.33
CA ILE A 320 -23.36 -17.31 21.03
C ILE A 320 -23.03 -16.07 20.19
N GLY A 321 -22.60 -14.99 20.82
CA GLY A 321 -22.31 -13.74 20.15
C GLY A 321 -21.76 -12.67 21.08
N THR A 322 -21.70 -11.45 20.56
CA THR A 322 -21.19 -10.26 21.22
C THR A 322 -22.29 -9.21 21.29
N GLY A 323 -22.34 -8.43 22.35
CA GLY A 323 -23.17 -7.23 22.44
C GLY A 323 -22.41 -6.09 23.12
N PHE A 324 -22.95 -4.88 23.05
CA PHE A 324 -22.31 -3.72 23.69
C PHE A 324 -23.30 -2.68 24.20
N ILE A 325 -22.87 -1.93 25.22
CA ILE A 325 -23.72 -0.94 25.89
C ILE A 325 -23.81 0.32 25.03
N VAL A 326 -25.04 0.76 24.81
CA VAL A 326 -25.40 1.99 24.10
C VAL A 326 -26.34 2.82 24.96
N ARG A 327 -26.56 4.06 24.57
CA ARG A 327 -27.61 4.90 25.15
C ARG A 327 -28.90 4.64 24.37
N GLY A 328 -29.94 4.17 25.05
CA GLY A 328 -31.17 3.72 24.41
C GLY A 328 -31.80 4.77 23.49
N GLY A 329 -31.85 6.02 23.96
CA GLY A 329 -32.38 7.17 23.22
C GLY A 329 -31.62 7.55 21.95
N ASP A 330 -30.39 7.07 21.77
CA ASP A 330 -29.65 7.26 20.51
C ASP A 330 -30.20 6.36 19.39
N ILE A 331 -30.94 5.30 19.73
CA ILE A 331 -31.59 4.37 18.77
C ILE A 331 -33.11 4.50 18.83
N VAL A 332 -33.68 4.37 20.02
CA VAL A 332 -35.12 4.43 20.29
C VAL A 332 -35.37 5.63 21.20
N PRO A 333 -35.82 6.79 20.67
CA PRO A 333 -35.92 8.03 21.44
C PRO A 333 -36.66 7.90 22.78
N GLU A 334 -37.67 7.03 22.83
CA GLU A 334 -38.49 6.74 24.02
C GLU A 334 -37.69 6.16 25.20
N TYR A 335 -36.53 5.55 24.94
CA TYR A 335 -35.67 4.98 25.99
C TYR A 335 -34.78 6.03 26.67
N GLY A 336 -34.69 7.26 26.15
CA GLY A 336 -33.96 8.36 26.79
C GLY A 336 -32.49 8.03 27.10
N ASP A 337 -32.05 8.32 28.32
CA ASP A 337 -30.66 8.08 28.77
C ASP A 337 -30.41 6.64 29.26
N GLU A 338 -31.40 5.75 29.15
CA GLU A 338 -31.29 4.39 29.68
C GLU A 338 -30.16 3.60 28.97
N PRO A 339 -29.25 2.95 29.71
CA PRO A 339 -28.29 2.02 29.12
C PRO A 339 -29.00 0.79 28.55
N CYS A 340 -28.76 0.49 27.29
CA CYS A 340 -29.28 -0.71 26.61
C CYS A 340 -28.12 -1.53 26.02
N LEU A 341 -28.36 -2.81 25.76
CA LEU A 341 -27.44 -3.65 24.99
C LEU A 341 -27.87 -3.64 23.52
N LEU A 342 -26.93 -3.44 22.60
CA LEU A 342 -27.11 -3.65 21.16
C LEU A 342 -26.35 -4.91 20.73
N THR A 343 -27.00 -5.75 19.92
CA THR A 343 -26.41 -6.94 19.28
C THR A 343 -27.13 -7.24 17.95
N ASN A 344 -26.84 -8.37 17.30
CA ASN A 344 -27.56 -8.82 16.12
C ASN A 344 -28.85 -9.55 16.45
N SER A 345 -29.82 -9.51 15.53
CA SER A 345 -31.07 -10.26 15.70
C SER A 345 -30.88 -11.77 15.50
N HIS A 346 -29.91 -12.19 14.68
CA HIS A 346 -29.52 -13.59 14.62
C HIS A 346 -28.76 -14.10 15.85
N VAL A 347 -28.39 -13.21 16.78
CA VAL A 347 -27.82 -13.60 18.09
C VAL A 347 -28.94 -13.69 19.12
N MET A 348 -29.83 -12.69 19.18
CA MET A 348 -30.95 -12.67 20.10
C MET A 348 -32.18 -12.00 19.49
N SER A 349 -33.32 -12.67 19.48
CA SER A 349 -34.58 -12.15 18.93
C SER A 349 -35.77 -12.91 19.49
N ASP A 350 -36.86 -12.20 19.77
CA ASP A 350 -38.18 -12.81 20.08
C ASP A 350 -39.08 -12.84 18.83
N ASP A 351 -38.59 -12.36 17.68
CA ASP A 351 -39.36 -12.35 16.42
C ASP A 351 -39.37 -13.76 15.80
N PRO A 352 -40.54 -14.40 15.63
CA PRO A 352 -40.63 -15.74 15.05
C PRO A 352 -39.98 -15.86 13.66
N ALA A 353 -39.97 -14.78 12.88
CA ALA A 353 -39.36 -14.79 11.56
C ALA A 353 -37.85 -15.07 11.62
N ASP A 354 -37.15 -14.60 12.65
CA ASP A 354 -35.72 -14.87 12.81
C ASP A 354 -35.45 -16.33 13.24
N HIS A 355 -36.38 -16.97 13.94
CA HIS A 355 -36.29 -18.37 14.37
C HIS A 355 -36.61 -19.37 13.26
N ASP A 356 -37.48 -18.99 12.33
CA ASP A 356 -37.82 -19.79 11.15
C ASP A 356 -36.73 -19.77 10.07
N LEU A 357 -35.80 -18.79 10.14
CA LEU A 357 -34.75 -18.58 9.14
C LEU A 357 -33.48 -19.35 9.49
N SER A 358 -33.37 -20.59 9.00
CA SER A 358 -32.08 -21.29 8.94
C SER A 358 -31.21 -20.71 7.80
N ARG A 359 -30.33 -19.74 8.11
CA ARG A 359 -29.39 -19.14 7.14
C ARG A 359 -28.43 -20.17 6.53
N ARG A 360 -28.09 -21.24 7.28
CA ARG A 360 -27.27 -22.40 6.84
C ARG A 360 -27.76 -23.68 7.54
N PRO A 361 -27.52 -24.88 6.96
CA PRO A 361 -27.91 -26.16 7.56
C PRO A 361 -27.39 -26.43 8.98
N ASN A 362 -26.46 -25.62 9.49
CA ASN A 362 -25.80 -25.76 10.79
C ASN A 362 -25.87 -24.49 11.67
N ASP A 363 -26.58 -23.43 11.24
CA ASP A 363 -26.72 -22.24 12.08
C ASP A 363 -27.77 -22.54 13.16
N SER A 364 -27.42 -22.27 14.42
CA SER A 364 -28.37 -22.35 15.52
C SER A 364 -29.34 -21.14 15.45
N PRO A 365 -30.61 -21.30 15.83
CA PRO A 365 -31.54 -20.18 15.92
C PRO A 365 -31.01 -19.15 16.94
N PRO A 366 -31.42 -17.87 16.82
CA PRO A 366 -31.12 -16.87 17.84
C PRO A 366 -31.70 -17.30 19.20
N LEU A 367 -31.12 -16.80 20.30
CA LEU A 367 -31.75 -17.00 21.61
C LEU A 367 -33.00 -16.13 21.76
N TYR A 368 -34.00 -16.68 22.45
CA TYR A 368 -35.04 -15.84 23.02
C TYR A 368 -34.47 -14.97 24.14
N ARG A 369 -35.11 -13.82 24.38
CA ARG A 369 -34.70 -12.85 25.41
C ARG A 369 -34.51 -13.48 26.79
N ASP A 370 -35.40 -14.39 27.18
CA ASP A 370 -35.42 -15.02 28.50
C ASP A 370 -34.43 -16.20 28.65
N GLU A 371 -33.90 -16.69 27.54
CA GLU A 371 -32.87 -17.74 27.50
C GLU A 371 -31.44 -17.16 27.49
N GLY A 372 -31.30 -15.86 27.22
CA GLY A 372 -30.00 -15.22 27.06
C GLY A 372 -29.58 -14.35 28.25
N GLU A 373 -28.27 -14.26 28.46
CA GLU A 373 -27.65 -13.29 29.36
C GLU A 373 -26.36 -12.74 28.75
N VAL A 374 -25.90 -11.59 29.26
CA VAL A 374 -24.61 -10.99 28.87
C VAL A 374 -23.66 -10.89 30.05
N VAL A 375 -22.37 -11.12 29.80
CA VAL A 375 -21.27 -10.93 30.76
C VAL A 375 -20.22 -9.97 30.22
N PHE A 376 -19.79 -9.01 31.05
CA PHE A 376 -18.81 -8.00 30.67
C PHE A 376 -17.45 -8.28 31.30
N GLU A 377 -16.65 -9.14 30.67
CA GLU A 377 -15.36 -9.58 31.22
C GLU A 377 -14.37 -8.44 31.47
N GLY A 378 -14.45 -7.37 30.65
CA GLY A 378 -13.63 -6.18 30.83
C GLY A 378 -14.01 -5.36 32.07
N ALA A 379 -15.29 -5.31 32.43
CA ALA A 379 -15.79 -4.48 33.52
C ALA A 379 -15.84 -5.24 34.85
N GLU A 380 -16.55 -6.37 34.89
CA GLU A 380 -16.78 -7.12 36.11
C GLU A 380 -16.89 -8.63 35.83
N LYS A 381 -15.90 -9.39 36.30
CA LYS A 381 -15.82 -10.82 36.03
C LYS A 381 -16.84 -11.59 36.87
N GLY A 382 -17.67 -12.40 36.21
CA GLY A 382 -18.59 -13.33 36.87
C GLY A 382 -19.98 -12.77 37.19
N VAL A 383 -20.28 -11.53 36.81
CA VAL A 383 -21.62 -10.96 36.90
C VAL A 383 -22.33 -11.08 35.55
N SER A 384 -23.51 -11.71 35.54
CA SER A 384 -24.37 -11.80 34.37
C SER A 384 -25.58 -10.87 34.48
N TYR A 385 -26.01 -10.35 33.33
CA TYR A 385 -27.13 -9.43 33.21
C TYR A 385 -28.18 -10.02 32.27
N LYS A 386 -29.44 -9.93 32.69
CA LYS A 386 -30.63 -10.35 31.94
C LYS A 386 -31.37 -9.14 31.37
N PHE A 387 -32.43 -9.38 30.61
CA PHE A 387 -33.13 -8.36 29.85
C PHE A 387 -34.62 -8.29 30.17
N SER A 388 -35.13 -7.10 30.43
CA SER A 388 -36.54 -6.82 30.73
C SER A 388 -37.40 -6.73 29.48
N SER A 389 -36.84 -6.24 28.37
CA SER A 389 -37.52 -6.16 27.08
C SER A 389 -36.54 -6.18 25.91
N ILE A 390 -37.04 -6.52 24.73
CA ILE A 390 -36.30 -6.62 23.48
C ILE A 390 -37.06 -5.88 22.36
N ARG A 391 -36.33 -5.24 21.44
CA ARG A 391 -36.85 -4.78 20.16
C ARG A 391 -35.86 -5.19 19.07
N SER A 392 -36.35 -5.93 18.08
CA SER A 392 -35.53 -6.48 16.99
C SER A 392 -35.89 -5.84 15.65
N TRP A 393 -34.88 -5.66 14.81
CA TRP A 393 -35.00 -5.48 13.37
C TRP A 393 -34.41 -6.74 12.73
N THR A 394 -35.29 -7.53 12.11
CA THR A 394 -35.03 -8.91 11.69
C THR A 394 -33.80 -9.08 10.79
N VAL A 395 -33.34 -10.32 10.64
CA VAL A 395 -32.17 -10.70 9.86
C VAL A 395 -32.25 -10.36 8.36
N ASN A 396 -33.47 -10.11 7.86
CA ASN A 396 -33.72 -9.68 6.48
C ASN A 396 -33.64 -8.16 6.29
N THR A 397 -33.56 -7.42 7.40
CA THR A 397 -33.47 -5.96 7.42
C THR A 397 -32.12 -5.53 7.99
N LEU A 398 -32.07 -5.06 9.23
CA LEU A 398 -30.88 -4.52 9.87
C LEU A 398 -30.09 -5.55 10.67
N ASP A 399 -30.64 -6.75 10.89
CA ASP A 399 -30.02 -7.81 11.71
C ASP A 399 -29.51 -7.22 13.04
N ALA A 400 -30.39 -6.53 13.75
CA ALA A 400 -30.05 -5.75 14.93
C ALA A 400 -31.12 -5.93 16.02
N THR A 401 -30.68 -5.93 17.27
CA THR A 401 -31.55 -6.07 18.44
C THR A 401 -31.08 -5.16 19.55
N ILE A 402 -32.00 -4.34 20.07
CA ILE A 402 -31.78 -3.55 21.29
C ILE A 402 -32.50 -4.19 22.47
N LEU A 403 -31.79 -4.36 23.59
CA LEU A 403 -32.28 -4.99 24.81
C LEU A 403 -32.16 -4.02 25.98
N ARG A 404 -33.21 -3.93 26.80
CA ARG A 404 -33.19 -3.20 28.07
C ARG A 404 -32.81 -4.15 29.19
N PHE A 405 -31.92 -3.73 30.08
CA PHE A 405 -31.49 -4.57 31.19
C PHE A 405 -32.64 -4.82 32.18
N GLU A 406 -32.62 -5.99 32.83
CA GLU A 406 -33.45 -6.26 33.99
C GLU A 406 -32.75 -5.73 35.25
N GLY A 407 -33.41 -4.86 36.01
CA GLY A 407 -32.85 -4.30 37.23
C GLY A 407 -31.78 -3.24 36.96
N THR A 408 -30.61 -3.36 37.63
CA THR A 408 -29.53 -2.37 37.51
C THR A 408 -28.61 -2.73 36.36
N ALA A 409 -28.45 -1.81 35.41
CA ALA A 409 -27.53 -1.96 34.30
C ALA A 409 -26.06 -2.01 34.78
N PRO A 410 -25.14 -2.62 33.99
CA PRO A 410 -23.72 -2.63 34.31
C PRO A 410 -23.16 -1.23 34.50
N ALA A 411 -22.19 -1.09 35.42
CA ALA A 411 -21.48 0.17 35.67
C ALA A 411 -20.42 0.49 34.59
N ALA A 412 -20.79 0.34 33.32
CA ALA A 412 -19.97 0.62 32.15
C ALA A 412 -20.62 1.71 31.28
N LYS A 413 -19.80 2.45 30.52
CA LYS A 413 -20.26 3.63 29.78
C LYS A 413 -20.92 3.24 28.47
N SER A 414 -22.00 3.91 28.08
CA SER A 414 -22.54 3.79 26.73
C SER A 414 -21.51 4.22 25.69
N LEU A 415 -21.33 3.39 24.66
CA LEU A 415 -20.36 3.65 23.59
C LEU A 415 -20.92 4.69 22.59
N PRO A 416 -20.12 5.68 22.18
CA PRO A 416 -20.59 6.77 21.32
C PRO A 416 -20.70 6.34 19.85
N PHE A 417 -21.73 6.82 19.16
CA PHE A 417 -21.91 6.56 17.72
C PHE A 417 -21.21 7.60 16.84
N ALA A 418 -20.66 7.13 15.73
CA ALA A 418 -20.15 7.96 14.67
C ALA A 418 -21.32 8.43 13.78
N LYS A 419 -21.46 9.75 13.64
CA LYS A 419 -22.49 10.36 12.78
C LYS A 419 -22.20 10.23 11.27
N ARG A 420 -20.96 9.92 10.92
CA ARG A 420 -20.48 9.89 9.53
C ARG A 420 -19.65 8.64 9.28
N LEU A 421 -19.75 8.10 8.07
CA LEU A 421 -18.88 7.04 7.60
C LEU A 421 -17.46 7.57 7.36
N PRO A 422 -16.41 6.77 7.66
CA PRO A 422 -15.06 7.04 7.17
C PRO A 422 -15.03 7.01 5.65
N LEU A 423 -14.11 7.74 5.03
CA LEU A 423 -13.94 7.75 3.58
C LEU A 423 -13.56 6.35 3.06
N ALA A 424 -14.26 5.82 2.06
CA ALA A 424 -13.84 4.61 1.35
C ALA A 424 -12.68 4.90 0.35
N ASP A 425 -11.57 5.45 0.83
CA ASP A 425 -10.38 5.82 0.03
C ASP A 425 -9.28 4.74 0.05
N GLY A 426 -9.56 3.58 0.64
CA GLY A 426 -8.63 2.48 0.85
C GLY A 426 -7.56 2.73 1.93
N LYS A 427 -7.61 3.87 2.63
CA LYS A 427 -6.66 4.24 3.70
C LYS A 427 -7.28 4.14 5.08
N GLN A 428 -8.59 4.31 5.18
CA GLN A 428 -9.27 4.24 6.47
C GLN A 428 -9.19 2.84 7.09
N ARG A 429 -9.28 2.82 8.41
CA ARG A 429 -9.30 1.62 9.23
C ARG A 429 -10.54 1.61 10.10
N VAL A 430 -11.08 0.42 10.30
CA VAL A 430 -12.06 0.15 11.36
C VAL A 430 -11.40 -0.70 12.43
N TYR A 431 -12.02 -0.87 13.59
CA TYR A 431 -11.49 -1.73 14.66
C TYR A 431 -12.65 -2.50 15.26
N ILE A 432 -12.42 -3.73 15.69
CA ILE A 432 -13.47 -4.57 16.27
C ILE A 432 -13.00 -5.03 17.64
N ILE A 433 -13.92 -4.96 18.60
CA ILE A 433 -13.74 -5.54 19.93
C ILE A 433 -14.87 -6.56 20.09
N GLY A 434 -14.56 -7.79 20.48
CA GLY A 434 -15.58 -8.80 20.64
C GLY A 434 -15.02 -10.15 21.06
N TYR A 435 -15.79 -11.20 20.80
CA TYR A 435 -15.52 -12.56 21.27
C TYR A 435 -15.38 -13.55 20.09
N PRO A 436 -14.31 -13.45 19.29
CA PRO A 436 -14.05 -14.37 18.19
C PRO A 436 -13.91 -15.80 18.70
N GLY A 437 -14.51 -16.75 17.99
CA GLY A 437 -14.59 -18.16 18.36
C GLY A 437 -15.45 -18.45 19.60
N GLY A 438 -16.10 -17.44 20.20
CA GLY A 438 -16.63 -17.54 21.57
C GLY A 438 -15.50 -17.64 22.62
N GLY A 439 -14.29 -17.20 22.28
CA GLY A 439 -13.13 -17.16 23.17
C GLY A 439 -13.14 -15.97 24.11
N GLU A 440 -11.97 -15.49 24.49
CA GLU A 440 -11.79 -14.33 25.37
C GLU A 440 -12.03 -13.00 24.63
N LEU A 441 -12.34 -11.95 25.40
CA LEU A 441 -12.44 -10.58 24.88
C LEU A 441 -11.18 -10.20 24.09
N SER A 442 -11.35 -9.88 22.81
CA SER A 442 -10.25 -9.69 21.86
C SER A 442 -10.41 -8.42 21.03
N TYR A 443 -9.28 -7.91 20.53
CA TYR A 443 -9.19 -6.71 19.70
C TYR A 443 -8.63 -7.06 18.32
N SER A 444 -9.36 -6.74 17.26
CA SER A 444 -8.83 -6.82 15.90
C SER A 444 -8.07 -5.52 15.63
N LEU A 445 -6.73 -5.56 15.72
CA LEU A 445 -5.83 -4.40 15.54
C LEU A 445 -5.07 -4.41 14.20
N GLU A 446 -4.97 -5.58 13.58
CA GLU A 446 -4.23 -5.81 12.33
C GLU A 446 -5.18 -6.13 11.17
N ASN A 447 -4.77 -5.79 9.94
CA ASN A 447 -5.54 -6.02 8.72
C ASN A 447 -6.96 -5.40 8.75
N ASN A 448 -7.12 -4.21 9.32
CA ASN A 448 -8.45 -3.62 9.50
C ASN A 448 -8.87 -2.58 8.46
N ARG A 449 -8.46 -2.75 7.21
CA ARG A 449 -8.78 -1.77 6.16
C ARG A 449 -10.28 -1.71 5.90
N LEU A 450 -10.81 -0.49 5.82
CA LEU A 450 -12.13 -0.25 5.24
C LEU A 450 -12.01 -0.40 3.72
N LEU A 451 -12.77 -1.34 3.17
CA LEU A 451 -12.72 -1.71 1.76
C LEU A 451 -13.71 -0.91 0.92
N ASP A 452 -14.96 -0.79 1.39
CA ASP A 452 -16.02 -0.05 0.71
C ASP A 452 -17.18 0.25 1.68
N HIS A 453 -18.07 1.17 1.31
CA HIS A 453 -19.37 1.34 1.97
C HIS A 453 -20.43 1.83 0.96
N ASP A 454 -21.70 1.49 1.16
CA ASP A 454 -22.81 1.95 0.31
C ASP A 454 -23.61 3.11 0.93
N GLY A 455 -23.04 3.78 1.93
CA GLY A 455 -23.62 4.99 2.52
C GLY A 455 -23.33 6.29 1.75
N PRO A 456 -23.99 7.40 2.14
CA PRO A 456 -23.93 8.68 1.43
C PRO A 456 -22.52 9.29 1.39
N PRO A 457 -22.22 10.17 0.42
CA PRO A 457 -23.13 10.70 -0.61
C PRO A 457 -23.12 9.94 -1.94
N ARG A 458 -22.29 8.88 -2.09
CA ARG A 458 -22.08 8.17 -3.37
C ARG A 458 -22.54 6.73 -3.37
N GLY A 459 -23.17 6.29 -2.28
CA GLY A 459 -23.59 4.92 -2.09
C GLY A 459 -24.69 4.49 -3.04
N GLU A 460 -24.55 3.31 -3.63
CA GLU A 460 -25.54 2.70 -4.52
C GLU A 460 -26.01 1.32 -4.02
N PRO A 461 -27.31 0.98 -4.17
CA PRO A 461 -28.36 1.84 -4.73
C PRO A 461 -28.84 2.89 -3.72
N VAL A 462 -29.32 4.03 -4.22
CA VAL A 462 -29.72 5.17 -3.37
C VAL A 462 -30.92 4.82 -2.50
N ASP A 463 -31.77 3.89 -2.93
CA ASP A 463 -32.99 3.44 -2.26
C ASP A 463 -32.79 2.25 -1.31
N ASN A 464 -31.54 1.85 -1.01
CA ASN A 464 -31.28 0.81 -0.02
C ASN A 464 -31.85 1.22 1.36
N PRO A 465 -32.74 0.40 2.00
CA PRO A 465 -33.33 0.71 3.29
C PRO A 465 -32.30 0.86 4.43
N TYR A 466 -31.09 0.32 4.26
CA TYR A 466 -30.01 0.45 5.22
C TYR A 466 -28.65 0.46 4.51
N ARG A 467 -27.61 0.90 5.22
CA ARG A 467 -26.25 1.01 4.66
C ARG A 467 -25.30 0.01 5.30
N ARG A 468 -24.29 -0.38 4.54
CA ARG A 468 -23.34 -1.45 4.84
C ARG A 468 -21.91 -0.96 4.63
N LEU A 469 -21.00 -1.58 5.36
CA LEU A 469 -19.56 -1.38 5.25
C LEU A 469 -18.90 -2.72 5.01
N HIS A 470 -17.92 -2.77 4.10
CA HIS A 470 -17.02 -3.91 3.94
C HIS A 470 -15.63 -3.58 4.47
N TYR A 471 -15.03 -4.50 5.22
CA TYR A 471 -13.72 -4.32 5.82
C TYR A 471 -12.96 -5.65 5.97
N GLU A 472 -11.64 -5.57 6.16
CA GLU A 472 -10.74 -6.72 6.29
C GLU A 472 -10.56 -7.20 7.75
N ALA A 473 -10.99 -6.39 8.74
CA ALA A 473 -10.74 -6.63 10.16
C ALA A 473 -11.12 -8.06 10.57
N ALA A 474 -10.18 -8.80 11.16
CA ALA A 474 -10.36 -10.23 11.43
C ALA A 474 -11.55 -10.48 12.36
N THR A 475 -12.41 -11.43 11.98
CA THR A 475 -13.52 -11.93 12.80
C THR A 475 -13.66 -13.44 12.61
N GLU A 476 -14.25 -14.09 13.61
CA GLU A 476 -14.60 -15.52 13.60
C GLU A 476 -16.03 -15.70 14.14
N GLY A 477 -16.58 -16.92 14.07
CA GLY A 477 -17.89 -17.22 14.69
C GLY A 477 -17.91 -16.78 16.16
N GLY A 478 -18.98 -16.14 16.62
CA GLY A 478 -19.03 -15.48 17.94
C GLY A 478 -18.72 -13.97 17.92
N SER A 479 -18.12 -13.46 16.84
CA SER A 479 -17.96 -12.00 16.64
C SER A 479 -19.26 -11.31 16.25
N SER A 480 -20.31 -12.06 15.90
CA SER A 480 -21.64 -11.52 15.59
C SER A 480 -22.11 -10.57 16.70
N GLY A 481 -22.50 -9.36 16.32
CA GLY A 481 -22.97 -8.31 17.21
C GLY A 481 -21.85 -7.44 17.79
N SER A 482 -20.60 -7.67 17.38
CA SER A 482 -19.47 -6.83 17.82
C SER A 482 -19.58 -5.40 17.29
N PRO A 483 -19.24 -4.39 18.10
CA PRO A 483 -19.12 -3.02 17.64
C PRO A 483 -17.92 -2.88 16.68
N VAL A 484 -18.16 -2.23 15.55
CA VAL A 484 -17.14 -1.80 14.61
C VAL A 484 -16.87 -0.33 14.87
N PHE A 485 -15.65 0.00 15.28
CA PHE A 485 -15.20 1.34 15.61
C PHE A 485 -14.49 2.03 14.45
N ASN A 486 -14.56 3.35 14.38
CA ASN A 486 -13.69 4.14 13.50
C ASN A 486 -12.25 4.20 14.04
N GLY A 487 -11.29 4.49 13.17
CA GLY A 487 -9.88 4.57 13.55
C GLY A 487 -9.41 5.86 14.21
N HIS A 488 -10.30 6.84 14.45
CA HIS A 488 -9.91 8.15 14.98
C HIS A 488 -10.12 8.28 16.48
N ASN A 489 -11.31 7.90 16.97
CA ASN A 489 -11.75 8.20 18.33
C ASN A 489 -12.64 7.11 18.95
N TRP A 490 -12.55 5.87 18.46
CA TRP A 490 -13.30 4.71 18.97
C TRP A 490 -14.82 4.97 19.05
N GLN A 491 -15.38 5.71 18.08
CA GLN A 491 -16.82 5.77 17.91
C GLN A 491 -17.30 4.62 17.05
N ILE A 492 -18.44 4.04 17.41
CA ILE A 492 -19.05 2.94 16.67
C ILE A 492 -19.53 3.47 15.33
N VAL A 493 -19.04 2.88 14.25
CA VAL A 493 -19.50 3.14 12.90
C VAL A 493 -20.49 2.08 12.43
N ALA A 494 -20.35 0.82 12.86
CA ALA A 494 -21.21 -0.25 12.38
C ALA A 494 -21.41 -1.37 13.43
N LEU A 495 -22.43 -2.18 13.21
CA LEU A 495 -22.67 -3.45 13.89
C LEU A 495 -22.17 -4.59 12.98
N HIS A 496 -21.17 -5.37 13.41
CA HIS A 496 -20.71 -6.54 12.64
C HIS A 496 -21.81 -7.61 12.62
N HIS A 497 -22.14 -8.13 11.43
CA HIS A 497 -23.21 -9.14 11.31
C HIS A 497 -22.86 -10.31 10.37
N ALA A 498 -21.95 -10.11 9.43
CA ALA A 498 -21.63 -11.15 8.45
C ALA A 498 -20.17 -11.07 7.99
N GLY A 499 -19.71 -12.17 7.39
CA GLY A 499 -18.38 -12.26 6.80
C GLY A 499 -18.26 -13.47 5.88
N GLY A 500 -17.31 -13.41 4.96
CA GLY A 500 -17.04 -14.55 4.08
C GLY A 500 -15.93 -14.34 3.07
N LYS A 501 -15.44 -15.45 2.51
CA LYS A 501 -14.41 -15.45 1.45
C LYS A 501 -14.93 -14.97 0.09
N SER A 502 -16.25 -14.88 -0.07
CA SER A 502 -16.90 -14.47 -1.32
C SER A 502 -18.23 -13.80 -0.98
N ILE A 503 -18.19 -12.51 -0.66
CA ILE A 503 -19.38 -11.66 -0.51
C ILE A 503 -19.51 -10.72 -1.71
N PRO A 504 -20.72 -10.44 -2.22
CA PRO A 504 -20.93 -9.46 -3.28
C PRO A 504 -20.33 -8.11 -2.88
N ARG A 505 -19.67 -7.41 -3.79
CA ARG A 505 -19.15 -6.07 -3.50
C ARG A 505 -20.30 -5.06 -3.39
N LEU A 506 -20.10 -4.03 -2.57
CA LEU A 506 -21.05 -2.93 -2.42
C LEU A 506 -21.08 -2.06 -3.68
N ASN A 507 -22.04 -1.13 -3.73
CA ASN A 507 -22.18 -0.14 -4.81
C ASN A 507 -22.45 -0.80 -6.18
N LEU A 508 -23.36 -1.79 -6.19
CA LEU A 508 -23.81 -2.51 -7.39
C LEU A 508 -22.68 -3.13 -8.24
N LYS A 509 -21.51 -3.37 -7.62
CA LYS A 509 -20.38 -3.99 -8.31
C LYS A 509 -20.66 -5.49 -8.51
N PRO A 510 -20.47 -6.02 -9.72
CA PRO A 510 -20.80 -7.41 -10.03
C PRO A 510 -19.82 -8.41 -9.40
N GLU A 511 -18.65 -7.97 -8.96
CA GLU A 511 -17.64 -8.87 -8.39
C GLU A 511 -17.97 -9.27 -6.94
N ARG A 512 -17.33 -10.35 -6.49
CA ARG A 512 -17.35 -10.80 -5.09
C ARG A 512 -15.93 -10.81 -4.54
N TRP A 513 -15.77 -10.60 -3.25
CA TRP A 513 -14.46 -10.62 -2.59
C TRP A 513 -14.51 -11.19 -1.17
N ALA A 514 -13.35 -11.46 -0.60
CA ALA A 514 -13.25 -11.77 0.82
C ALA A 514 -13.37 -10.48 1.62
N ALA A 515 -14.36 -10.41 2.51
CA ALA A 515 -14.58 -9.27 3.38
C ALA A 515 -15.52 -9.64 4.54
N ASN A 516 -15.44 -8.84 5.60
CA ASN A 516 -16.44 -8.76 6.64
C ASN A 516 -17.39 -7.61 6.36
N GLU A 517 -18.63 -7.75 6.79
CA GLU A 517 -19.72 -6.80 6.56
C GLU A 517 -20.29 -6.33 7.90
N GLY A 518 -20.57 -5.03 7.99
CA GLY A 518 -21.29 -4.44 9.11
C GLY A 518 -22.39 -3.51 8.64
N ILE A 519 -23.48 -3.44 9.41
CA ILE A 519 -24.60 -2.52 9.19
C ILE A 519 -24.23 -1.17 9.79
N TRP A 520 -24.36 -0.09 9.00
CA TRP A 520 -24.05 1.26 9.45
C TRP A 520 -24.93 1.65 10.62
N ILE A 521 -24.31 2.12 11.71
CA ILE A 521 -25.02 2.36 12.98
C ILE A 521 -26.16 3.39 12.83
N GLN A 522 -26.00 4.38 11.95
CA GLN A 522 -27.03 5.38 11.73
C GLN A 522 -28.26 4.80 11.02
N SER A 523 -28.11 3.74 10.20
CA SER A 523 -29.29 3.05 9.64
C SER A 523 -30.14 2.39 10.72
N ILE A 524 -29.53 1.92 11.81
CA ILE A 524 -30.24 1.37 12.96
C ILE A 524 -30.92 2.50 13.76
N CYS A 525 -30.22 3.63 13.94
CA CYS A 525 -30.77 4.81 14.63
C CYS A 525 -31.97 5.41 13.89
N ASP A 526 -31.87 5.54 12.56
CA ASP A 526 -32.93 6.05 11.70
C ASP A 526 -34.17 5.14 11.78
N ALA A 527 -33.98 3.82 11.71
CA ALA A 527 -35.08 2.86 11.81
C ALA A 527 -35.73 2.81 13.20
N GLY A 528 -34.97 3.01 14.28
CA GLY A 528 -35.53 3.04 15.64
C GLY A 528 -36.24 4.35 15.99
N SER A 529 -35.97 5.41 15.24
CA SER A 529 -36.67 6.71 15.36
C SER A 529 -38.02 6.74 14.63
N ILE A 530 -38.28 5.76 13.76
CA ILE A 530 -39.57 5.61 13.08
C ILE A 530 -40.45 4.71 13.96
N ASN A 531 -41.60 5.24 14.38
CA ASN A 531 -42.58 4.53 15.20
C ASN A 531 -43.33 3.47 14.40
#